data_AF-A0A9E0DJ56-F1
#
_entry.id   AF-A0A9E0DJ56-F1
#
_cell.length_a   1.000
_cell.length_b   1.000
_cell.length_c   1.000
_cell.angle_alpha   90.00
_cell.angle_beta   90.00
_cell.angle_gamma   90.00
#
_symmetry.space_group_name_H-M   'P 1'
#
loop_
_entity.id
_entity.type
_entity.pdbx_description
1 polymer ?
#
loop_
_entity_poly.entity_id
_entity_poly.type
_entity_poly.pdbx_seq_one_letter_code
_entity_poly.pdbx_strand_id
1 'polypeptide(L)'
;MTYFGFLARFLLIPMGIMALLLWRDRGRGIGLPANLRNFPGWAVILVHVAIAVIYTTPWDNYLVATSVWWYDPALVTGITLGWVPIEEYTFFVLQTLLTGMWLLWLAPRLARRSTWQPSARVRWVATTVAGLIWLPMPFLLFGQVTPATYLALILVWAIPPIALQLAFGADILWRYRRLVAATILVPTLFLAAADTLAIGAGTWSISPQQTLGIHLPGGLPLEEALFFLVTNVLIGFGATLALAEESRTRLGKLTHRFGSRLGD
;
A
#
# COMPACT_ATOMS: atom_id res chain seq x y z
N MET A 1 1.25 -14.54 -19.80
CA MET A 1 0.19 -13.70 -20.42
C MET A 1 0.78 -12.32 -20.62
N THR A 2 0.33 -11.47 -21.55
CA THR A 2 0.95 -10.12 -21.63
C THR A 2 0.66 -9.33 -20.35
N TYR A 3 1.58 -8.46 -19.94
CA TYR A 3 1.43 -7.72 -18.70
C TYR A 3 0.22 -6.75 -18.78
N PHE A 4 0.04 -6.00 -19.87
CA PHE A 4 -1.22 -5.26 -20.06
C PHE A 4 -2.48 -6.15 -20.06
N GLY A 5 -2.37 -7.39 -20.54
CA GLY A 5 -3.46 -8.37 -20.45
C GLY A 5 -3.79 -8.76 -19.01
N PHE A 6 -2.78 -8.90 -18.16
CA PHE A 6 -2.93 -9.06 -16.71
C PHE A 6 -3.61 -7.84 -16.09
N LEU A 7 -3.11 -6.63 -16.37
CA LEU A 7 -3.68 -5.38 -15.84
C LEU A 7 -5.14 -5.20 -16.22
N ALA A 8 -5.48 -5.49 -17.48
CA ALA A 8 -6.86 -5.41 -17.95
C ALA A 8 -7.80 -6.35 -17.18
N ARG A 9 -7.38 -7.61 -16.98
CA ARG A 9 -8.23 -8.64 -16.35
C ARG A 9 -8.36 -8.46 -14.85
N PHE A 10 -7.24 -8.19 -14.17
CA PHE A 10 -7.18 -8.24 -12.72
C PHE A 10 -7.28 -6.87 -12.06
N LEU A 11 -7.04 -5.77 -12.77
CA LEU A 11 -7.19 -4.43 -12.19
C LEU A 11 -8.32 -3.64 -12.85
N LEU A 12 -8.35 -3.53 -14.19
CA LEU A 12 -9.35 -2.69 -14.86
C LEU A 12 -10.78 -3.23 -14.71
N ILE A 13 -10.99 -4.55 -14.82
CA ILE A 13 -12.33 -5.14 -14.62
C ILE A 13 -12.83 -4.90 -13.18
N PRO A 14 -12.09 -5.25 -12.10
CA PRO A 14 -12.52 -4.93 -10.74
C PRO A 14 -12.72 -3.44 -10.50
N MET A 15 -11.86 -2.58 -11.06
CA MET A 15 -12.05 -1.13 -10.96
C MET A 15 -13.35 -0.67 -11.64
N GLY A 16 -13.71 -1.22 -12.79
CA GLY A 16 -14.98 -0.96 -13.44
C GLY A 16 -16.19 -1.35 -12.57
N ILE A 17 -16.11 -2.51 -11.91
CA ILE A 17 -17.12 -2.95 -10.94
C ILE A 17 -17.19 -1.97 -9.77
N MET A 18 -16.04 -1.58 -9.21
CA MET A 18 -15.98 -0.61 -8.11
C MET A 18 -16.54 0.76 -8.50
N ALA A 19 -16.27 1.24 -9.72
CA ALA A 19 -16.81 2.48 -10.24
C ALA A 19 -18.34 2.42 -10.32
N LEU A 20 -18.90 1.33 -10.84
CA LEU A 20 -20.35 1.11 -10.89
C LEU A 20 -20.97 1.07 -9.49
N LEU A 21 -20.33 0.40 -8.53
CA LEU A 21 -20.80 0.32 -7.15
C LEU A 21 -20.78 1.69 -6.46
N LEU A 22 -19.71 2.46 -6.62
CA LEU A 22 -19.60 3.82 -6.09
C LEU A 22 -20.60 4.78 -6.73
N TRP A 23 -20.83 4.67 -8.05
CA TRP A 23 -21.84 5.43 -8.77
C TRP A 23 -23.25 5.12 -8.26
N ARG A 24 -23.58 3.83 -8.09
CA ARG A 24 -24.86 3.38 -7.54
C ARG A 24 -25.08 3.89 -6.12
N ASP A 25 -24.06 3.79 -5.26
CA ASP A 25 -24.14 4.26 -3.88
C ASP A 25 -24.34 5.78 -3.81
N ARG A 26 -23.66 6.55 -4.67
CA ARG A 26 -23.86 7.99 -4.81
C ARG A 26 -25.31 8.33 -5.21
N GLY A 27 -25.88 7.60 -6.18
CA GLY A 27 -27.29 7.76 -6.58
C GLY A 27 -28.29 7.44 -5.46
N ARG A 28 -27.89 6.63 -4.47
CA ARG A 28 -28.69 6.29 -3.28
C ARG A 28 -28.40 7.20 -2.07
N GLY A 29 -27.57 8.24 -2.23
CA GLY A 29 -27.17 9.12 -1.13
C GLY A 29 -26.25 8.45 -0.09
N ILE A 30 -25.70 7.27 -0.40
CA ILE A 30 -24.73 6.57 0.45
C ILE A 30 -23.35 7.16 0.17
N GLY A 31 -22.83 7.95 1.10
CA GLY A 31 -21.50 8.55 1.01
C GLY A 31 -20.66 8.25 2.24
N LEU A 32 -19.42 8.74 2.24
CA LEU A 32 -18.52 8.64 3.39
C LEU A 32 -19.23 9.09 4.68
N PRO A 33 -19.01 8.46 5.83
CA PRO A 33 -19.59 8.90 7.09
C PRO A 33 -18.89 10.19 7.57
N ALA A 34 -19.57 11.01 8.39
CA ALA A 34 -19.07 12.34 8.79
C ALA A 34 -17.64 12.32 9.38
N ASN A 35 -17.33 11.30 10.18
CA ASN A 35 -16.02 11.09 10.81
C ASN A 35 -14.91 10.65 9.83
N LEU A 36 -15.24 10.37 8.57
CA LEU A 36 -14.29 10.05 7.48
C LEU A 36 -14.42 11.05 6.31
N ARG A 37 -14.84 12.29 6.58
CA ARG A 37 -14.99 13.37 5.58
C ARG A 37 -13.98 14.51 5.74
N ASN A 38 -12.80 14.24 6.29
CA ASN A 38 -11.80 15.29 6.48
C ASN A 38 -11.32 15.90 5.14
N PHE A 39 -11.08 15.05 4.14
CA PHE A 39 -10.76 15.44 2.76
C PHE A 39 -11.67 14.71 1.76
N PRO A 40 -11.89 15.25 0.55
CA PRO A 40 -12.66 14.55 -0.48
C PRO A 40 -11.94 13.27 -0.91
N GLY A 41 -12.65 12.14 -0.88
CA GLY A 41 -12.06 10.81 -1.10
C GLY A 41 -11.33 10.65 -2.44
N TRP A 42 -11.83 11.25 -3.52
CA TRP A 42 -11.15 11.21 -4.81
C TRP A 42 -9.78 11.91 -4.76
N ALA A 43 -9.67 13.04 -4.06
CA ALA A 43 -8.41 13.77 -3.95
C ALA A 43 -7.40 13.00 -3.09
N VAL A 44 -7.88 12.37 -2.00
CA VAL A 44 -7.05 11.47 -1.19
C VAL A 44 -6.44 10.38 -2.07
N ILE A 45 -7.22 9.72 -2.91
CA ILE A 45 -6.71 8.66 -3.79
C ILE A 45 -5.71 9.22 -4.80
N LEU A 46 -6.00 10.34 -5.47
CA LEU A 46 -5.08 10.93 -6.45
C LEU A 46 -3.73 11.33 -5.83
N VAL A 47 -3.74 11.87 -4.61
CA VAL A 47 -2.50 12.16 -3.87
C VAL A 47 -1.73 10.87 -3.57
N HIS A 48 -2.41 9.79 -3.19
CA HIS A 48 -1.75 8.51 -2.96
C HIS A 48 -1.19 7.90 -4.24
N VAL A 49 -1.86 8.08 -5.38
CA VAL A 49 -1.33 7.67 -6.70
C VAL A 49 -0.03 8.41 -7.00
N ALA A 50 0.01 9.73 -6.81
CA ALA A 50 1.22 10.52 -7.01
C ALA A 50 2.35 10.08 -6.07
N ILE A 51 2.05 9.87 -4.79
CA ILE A 51 3.02 9.36 -3.81
C ILE A 51 3.53 7.98 -4.22
N ALA A 52 2.66 7.05 -4.60
CA ALA A 52 3.03 5.70 -5.02
C ALA A 52 3.97 5.74 -6.22
N VAL A 53 3.65 6.50 -7.26
CA VAL A 53 4.52 6.64 -8.43
C VAL A 53 5.88 7.23 -8.01
N ILE A 54 5.90 8.37 -7.31
CA ILE A 54 7.16 9.04 -6.96
C ILE A 54 8.04 8.17 -6.04
N TYR A 55 7.43 7.55 -5.03
CA TYR A 55 8.15 6.84 -3.98
C TYR A 55 8.58 5.43 -4.39
N THR A 56 7.78 4.74 -5.21
CA THR A 56 8.08 3.37 -5.66
C THR A 56 9.05 3.36 -6.85
N THR A 57 9.01 4.37 -7.72
CA THR A 57 9.87 4.44 -8.93
C THR A 57 11.35 4.12 -8.67
N PRO A 58 12.06 4.80 -7.74
CA PRO A 58 13.49 4.52 -7.54
C PRO A 58 13.74 3.13 -6.95
N TRP A 59 12.86 2.66 -6.07
CA TRP A 59 12.96 1.35 -5.43
C TRP A 59 12.78 0.22 -6.44
N ASP A 60 11.77 0.35 -7.30
CA ASP A 60 11.46 -0.69 -8.28
C ASP A 60 12.49 -0.77 -9.41
N ASN A 61 12.99 0.38 -9.87
CA ASN A 61 14.13 0.41 -10.78
C ASN A 61 15.36 -0.28 -10.21
N TYR A 62 15.64 -0.10 -8.91
CA TYR A 62 16.75 -0.77 -8.26
C TYR A 62 16.57 -2.29 -8.25
N LEU A 63 15.37 -2.79 -7.93
CA LEU A 63 15.06 -4.23 -7.93
C LEU A 63 15.26 -4.88 -9.30
N VAL A 64 14.76 -4.23 -10.36
CA VAL A 64 14.92 -4.76 -11.73
C VAL A 64 16.36 -4.65 -12.20
N ALA A 65 17.03 -3.53 -11.93
CA ALA A 65 18.44 -3.33 -12.28
C ALA A 65 19.38 -4.34 -11.58
N THR A 66 19.02 -4.79 -10.37
CA THR A 66 19.77 -5.78 -9.59
C THR A 66 19.24 -7.21 -9.75
N SER A 67 18.34 -7.44 -10.71
CA SER A 67 17.78 -8.76 -11.04
C SER A 67 17.16 -9.47 -9.84
N VAL A 68 16.57 -8.72 -8.91
CA VAL A 68 15.72 -9.31 -7.86
C VAL A 68 14.49 -9.92 -8.50
N TRP A 69 13.97 -9.26 -9.53
CA TRP A 69 12.95 -9.76 -10.43
C TRP A 69 13.09 -9.13 -11.81
N TRP A 70 12.49 -9.75 -12.83
CA TRP A 70 12.55 -9.29 -14.21
C TRP A 70 11.32 -9.75 -15.01
N TYR A 71 11.12 -9.15 -16.17
CA TYR A 71 10.00 -9.42 -17.07
C TYR A 71 10.44 -10.24 -18.28
N ASP A 72 9.53 -11.01 -18.85
CA ASP A 72 9.74 -11.57 -20.19
C ASP A 72 9.59 -10.44 -21.24
N PRO A 73 10.64 -10.12 -22.04
CA PRO A 73 10.58 -9.08 -23.05
C PRO A 73 9.47 -9.29 -24.10
N ALA A 74 9.03 -10.53 -24.33
CA ALA A 74 7.94 -10.84 -25.26
C ALA A 74 6.54 -10.55 -24.68
N LEU A 75 6.43 -10.35 -23.36
CA LEU A 75 5.17 -10.15 -22.64
C LEU A 75 4.95 -8.71 -22.15
N VAL A 76 5.92 -7.83 -22.40
CA VAL A 76 5.85 -6.38 -22.16
C VAL A 76 5.98 -5.62 -23.48
N THR A 77 5.58 -4.35 -23.49
CA THR A 77 5.63 -3.48 -24.69
C THR A 77 7.03 -3.03 -25.07
N GLY A 78 8.00 -3.19 -24.16
CA GLY A 78 9.39 -2.73 -24.35
C GLY A 78 9.58 -1.23 -24.10
N ILE A 79 8.53 -0.49 -23.75
CA ILE A 79 8.65 0.92 -23.34
C ILE A 79 9.02 0.95 -21.85
N THR A 80 10.23 1.41 -21.54
CA THR A 80 10.72 1.49 -20.16
C THR A 80 10.94 2.92 -19.69
N LEU A 81 10.78 3.13 -18.38
CA LEU A 81 11.31 4.29 -17.68
C LEU A 81 12.41 3.78 -16.74
N GLY A 82 13.67 4.00 -17.13
CA GLY A 82 14.81 3.30 -16.54
C GLY A 82 14.82 1.83 -16.95
N TRP A 83 14.83 0.92 -15.97
CA TRP A 83 14.84 -0.53 -16.18
C TRP A 83 13.44 -1.14 -16.19
N VAL A 84 12.45 -0.40 -15.72
CA VAL A 84 11.10 -0.91 -15.45
C VAL A 84 10.16 -0.60 -16.63
N PRO A 85 9.37 -1.56 -17.12
CA PRO A 85 8.40 -1.36 -18.19
C PRO A 85 7.22 -0.48 -17.74
N ILE A 86 6.61 0.27 -18.67
CA ILE A 86 5.52 1.22 -18.38
C ILE A 86 4.28 0.55 -17.77
N GLU A 87 4.10 -0.75 -18.02
CA GLU A 87 3.08 -1.60 -17.43
C GLU A 87 3.17 -1.61 -15.91
N GLU A 88 4.37 -1.65 -15.33
CA GLU A 88 4.56 -1.66 -13.88
C GLU A 88 4.17 -0.31 -13.25
N TYR A 89 4.51 0.80 -13.90
CA TYR A 89 4.02 2.11 -13.47
C TYR A 89 2.49 2.20 -13.56
N THR A 90 1.91 1.56 -14.57
CA THR A 90 0.46 1.42 -14.69
C THR A 90 -0.09 0.59 -13.54
N PHE A 91 0.59 -0.49 -13.14
CA PHE A 91 0.25 -1.29 -11.97
C PHE A 91 0.21 -0.44 -10.68
N PHE A 92 1.24 0.38 -10.41
CA PHE A 92 1.25 1.26 -9.24
C PHE A 92 0.01 2.15 -9.15
N VAL A 93 -0.36 2.75 -10.29
CA VAL A 93 -1.53 3.61 -10.42
C VAL A 93 -2.82 2.82 -10.19
N LEU A 94 -2.98 1.70 -10.91
CA LEU A 94 -4.21 0.91 -10.88
C LEU A 94 -4.42 0.21 -9.52
N GLN A 95 -3.38 -0.33 -8.90
CA GLN A 95 -3.45 -0.89 -7.55
C GLN A 95 -3.91 0.17 -6.56
N THR A 96 -3.28 1.35 -6.59
CA THR A 96 -3.62 2.44 -5.66
C THR A 96 -5.06 2.90 -5.84
N LEU A 97 -5.52 3.03 -7.09
CA LEU A 97 -6.91 3.34 -7.41
C LEU A 97 -7.86 2.26 -6.91
N LEU A 98 -7.59 0.98 -7.20
CA LEU A 98 -8.44 -0.15 -6.81
C LEU A 98 -8.58 -0.23 -5.29
N THR A 99 -7.47 -0.21 -4.55
CA THR A 99 -7.48 -0.25 -3.07
C THR A 99 -8.15 0.99 -2.48
N GLY A 100 -7.92 2.16 -3.06
CA GLY A 100 -8.59 3.40 -2.66
C GLY A 100 -10.11 3.35 -2.89
N MET A 101 -10.56 2.90 -4.06
CA MET A 101 -11.99 2.74 -4.38
C MET A 101 -12.65 1.71 -3.47
N TRP A 102 -11.95 0.61 -3.19
CA TRP A 102 -12.39 -0.41 -2.23
C TRP A 102 -12.58 0.17 -0.82
N LEU A 103 -11.63 0.97 -0.33
CA LEU A 103 -11.75 1.69 0.94
C LEU A 103 -12.98 2.60 0.94
N LEU A 104 -13.13 3.46 -0.09
CA LEU A 104 -14.23 4.42 -0.15
C LEU A 104 -15.59 3.73 -0.18
N TRP A 105 -15.69 2.58 -0.84
CA TRP A 105 -16.89 1.76 -0.86
C TRP A 105 -17.14 1.07 0.49
N LEU A 106 -16.12 0.56 1.17
CA LEU A 106 -16.28 -0.07 2.48
C LEU A 106 -16.55 0.91 3.62
N ALA A 107 -16.06 2.14 3.54
CA ALA A 107 -16.14 3.14 4.59
C ALA A 107 -17.58 3.33 5.16
N PRO A 108 -18.62 3.59 4.35
CA PRO A 108 -19.99 3.72 4.88
C PRO A 108 -20.56 2.43 5.47
N ARG A 109 -20.00 1.25 5.17
CA ARG A 109 -20.49 -0.07 5.60
C ARG A 109 -19.85 -0.54 6.90
N LEU A 110 -18.59 -0.18 7.13
CA LEU A 110 -17.78 -0.73 8.23
C LEU A 110 -17.40 0.30 9.30
N ALA A 111 -17.42 1.60 8.99
CA ALA A 111 -17.10 2.63 9.97
C ALA A 111 -18.25 2.75 10.98
N ARG A 112 -18.00 2.30 12.21
CA ARG A 112 -18.95 2.42 13.32
C ARG A 112 -18.68 3.70 14.11
N ARG A 113 -19.75 4.29 14.65
CA ARG A 113 -19.65 5.35 15.66
C ARG A 113 -19.22 4.71 16.99
N SER A 114 -17.94 4.77 17.30
CA SER A 114 -17.42 4.51 18.66
C SER A 114 -16.84 5.80 19.24
N THR A 115 -16.80 5.94 20.57
CA THR A 115 -16.02 7.02 21.19
C THR A 115 -14.54 6.79 20.91
N TRP A 116 -13.83 7.87 20.58
CA TRP A 116 -12.39 7.83 20.37
C TRP A 116 -11.68 8.48 21.54
N GLN A 117 -10.68 7.78 22.07
CA GLN A 117 -9.79 8.30 23.08
C GLN A 117 -8.36 8.28 22.54
N PRO A 118 -7.69 9.43 22.43
CA PRO A 118 -6.31 9.48 21.98
C PRO A 118 -5.40 8.65 22.88
N SER A 119 -4.58 7.78 22.31
CA SER A 119 -3.64 6.94 23.08
C SER A 119 -2.22 7.09 22.56
N ALA A 120 -1.38 7.81 23.31
CA ALA A 120 0.04 7.93 23.00
C ALA A 120 0.77 6.58 23.12
N ARG A 121 0.37 5.75 24.09
CA ARG A 121 0.96 4.42 24.31
C ARG A 121 0.81 3.53 23.08
N VAL A 122 -0.37 3.50 22.46
CA VAL A 122 -0.62 2.70 21.24
C VAL A 122 0.27 3.15 20.09
N ARG A 123 0.42 4.47 19.89
CA ARG A 123 1.29 5.00 18.82
C ARG A 123 2.76 4.70 19.08
N TRP A 124 3.25 4.90 20.31
CA TRP A 124 4.62 4.59 20.67
C TRP A 124 4.93 3.10 20.48
N VAL A 125 4.10 2.21 21.04
CA VAL A 125 4.30 0.76 20.92
C VAL A 125 4.29 0.34 19.44
N ALA A 126 3.31 0.77 18.65
CA ALA A 126 3.24 0.41 17.24
C ALA A 126 4.46 0.90 16.44
N THR A 127 4.91 2.13 16.70
CA THR A 127 6.09 2.72 16.03
C THR A 127 7.37 2.02 16.45
N THR A 128 7.53 1.70 17.73
CA THR A 128 8.69 0.94 18.23
C THR A 128 8.74 -0.45 17.62
N VAL A 129 7.62 -1.16 17.55
CA VAL A 129 7.55 -2.48 16.91
C VAL A 129 7.96 -2.38 15.43
N ALA A 130 7.45 -1.38 14.70
CA ALA A 130 7.86 -1.13 13.32
C ALA A 130 9.37 -0.88 13.22
N GLY A 131 9.93 -0.03 14.09
CA GLY A 131 11.37 0.23 14.15
C GLY A 131 12.22 -1.01 14.45
N LEU A 132 11.76 -1.89 15.34
CA LEU A 132 12.44 -3.15 15.66
C LEU A 132 12.43 -4.13 14.48
N ILE A 133 11.35 -4.18 13.70
CA ILE A 133 11.28 -4.99 12.48
C ILE A 133 12.21 -4.42 11.40
N TRP A 134 12.29 -3.09 11.28
CA TRP A 134 13.13 -2.43 10.28
C TRP A 134 14.63 -2.53 10.58
N LEU A 135 15.02 -2.41 11.86
CA LEU A 135 16.41 -2.30 12.29
C LEU A 135 17.37 -3.34 11.69
N PRO A 136 17.06 -4.65 11.64
CA PRO A 136 17.95 -5.65 11.04
C PRO A 136 18.10 -5.52 9.52
N MET A 137 17.14 -4.92 8.81
CA MET A 137 17.06 -5.00 7.35
C MET A 137 18.24 -4.33 6.63
N PRO A 138 18.69 -3.11 7.00
CA PRO A 138 19.91 -2.54 6.43
C PRO A 138 21.15 -3.40 6.65
N PHE A 139 21.29 -4.07 7.81
CA PHE A 139 22.44 -4.94 8.08
C PHE A 139 22.43 -6.19 7.19
N LEU A 140 21.25 -6.73 6.86
CA LEU A 140 21.14 -7.83 5.89
C LEU A 140 21.61 -7.40 4.50
N LEU A 141 21.28 -6.17 4.08
CA LEU A 141 21.71 -5.61 2.80
C LEU A 141 23.22 -5.31 2.77
N PHE A 142 23.76 -4.63 3.79
CA PHE A 142 25.19 -4.33 3.88
C PHE A 142 26.05 -5.59 4.07
N GLY A 143 25.53 -6.59 4.78
CA GLY A 143 26.14 -7.91 4.92
C GLY A 143 26.00 -8.80 3.68
N GLN A 144 25.34 -8.32 2.61
CA GLN A 144 25.12 -9.05 1.35
C GLN A 144 24.51 -10.44 1.58
N VAL A 145 23.52 -10.53 2.48
CA VAL A 145 22.80 -11.77 2.75
C VAL A 145 21.83 -12.03 1.60
N THR A 146 22.34 -12.60 0.50
CA THR A 146 21.63 -12.73 -0.78
C THR A 146 20.21 -13.30 -0.65
N PRO A 147 19.97 -14.42 0.08
CA PRO A 147 18.62 -14.97 0.18
C PRO A 147 17.60 -14.06 0.87
N ALA A 148 18.05 -13.05 1.62
CA ALA A 148 17.19 -12.10 2.30
C ALA A 148 17.07 -10.76 1.57
N THR A 149 17.74 -10.58 0.43
CA THR A 149 17.80 -9.30 -0.30
C THR A 149 16.41 -8.77 -0.60
N TYR A 150 15.52 -9.58 -1.18
CA TYR A 150 14.21 -9.08 -1.58
C TYR A 150 13.36 -8.68 -0.37
N LEU A 151 13.28 -9.54 0.64
CA LEU A 151 12.62 -9.23 1.91
C LEU A 151 13.15 -7.93 2.54
N ALA A 152 14.47 -7.79 2.62
CA ALA A 152 15.11 -6.64 3.23
C ALA A 152 14.84 -5.37 2.42
N LEU A 153 14.86 -5.42 1.08
CA LEU A 153 14.52 -4.28 0.22
C LEU A 153 13.06 -3.85 0.40
N ILE A 154 12.11 -4.79 0.48
CA ILE A 154 10.70 -4.49 0.76
C ILE A 154 10.57 -3.76 2.10
N LEU A 155 11.17 -4.32 3.16
CA LEU A 155 10.98 -3.80 4.51
C LEU A 155 11.75 -2.50 4.76
N VAL A 156 12.95 -2.33 4.20
CA VAL A 156 13.70 -1.05 4.27
C VAL A 156 12.91 0.08 3.63
N TRP A 157 12.24 -0.19 2.52
CA TRP A 157 11.43 0.77 1.78
C TRP A 157 10.07 1.05 2.45
N ALA A 158 9.33 0.02 2.85
CA ALA A 158 7.96 0.19 3.31
C ALA A 158 7.84 0.65 4.77
N ILE A 159 8.72 0.17 5.66
CA ILE A 159 8.52 0.41 7.09
C ILE A 159 8.69 1.89 7.49
N PRO A 160 9.65 2.69 6.98
CA PRO A 160 9.79 4.08 7.38
C PRO A 160 8.50 4.92 7.21
N PRO A 161 7.82 4.92 6.05
CA PRO A 161 6.53 5.60 5.91
C PRO A 161 5.41 4.95 6.76
N ILE A 162 5.38 3.62 6.93
CA ILE A 162 4.42 2.96 7.83
C ILE A 162 4.63 3.41 9.28
N ALA A 163 5.87 3.48 9.74
CA ALA A 163 6.23 3.93 11.08
C ALA A 163 5.80 5.38 11.31
N LEU A 164 5.95 6.26 10.30
CA LEU A 164 5.43 7.62 10.35
C LEU A 164 3.90 7.66 10.49
N GLN A 165 3.19 6.86 9.70
CA GLN A 165 1.72 6.74 9.79
C GLN A 165 1.27 6.21 11.16
N LEU A 166 1.97 5.23 11.71
CA LEU A 166 1.71 4.66 13.05
C LEU A 166 2.00 5.68 14.17
N ALA A 167 3.13 6.39 14.08
CA ALA A 167 3.51 7.45 15.02
C ALA A 167 2.49 8.57 15.03
N PHE A 168 1.96 8.93 13.86
CA PHE A 168 0.91 9.93 13.72
C PHE A 168 -0.44 9.43 14.25
N GLY A 169 -0.86 8.21 13.91
CA GLY A 169 -2.26 7.83 13.97
C GLY A 169 -2.61 6.37 14.26
N ALA A 170 -1.72 5.56 14.86
CA ALA A 170 -2.06 4.16 15.17
C ALA A 170 -3.35 3.98 16.00
N ASP A 171 -3.65 4.91 16.91
CA ASP A 171 -4.91 4.92 17.68
C ASP A 171 -6.14 5.27 16.82
N ILE A 172 -5.98 6.10 15.78
CA ILE A 172 -7.02 6.39 14.78
C ILE A 172 -7.24 5.16 13.90
N LEU A 173 -6.16 4.55 13.40
CA LEU A 173 -6.23 3.32 12.60
C LEU A 173 -6.90 2.20 13.39
N TRP A 174 -6.61 2.07 14.68
CA TRP A 174 -7.25 1.10 15.56
C TRP A 174 -8.75 1.37 15.75
N ARG A 175 -9.18 2.63 15.82
CA ARG A 175 -10.61 2.99 15.83
C ARG A 175 -11.31 2.43 14.59
N TYR A 176 -10.66 2.53 13.43
CA TYR A 176 -11.16 2.03 12.15
C TYR A 176 -10.67 0.62 11.79
N ARG A 177 -10.22 -0.19 12.76
CA ARG A 177 -9.53 -1.48 12.52
C ARG A 177 -10.24 -2.45 11.57
N ARG A 178 -11.58 -2.48 11.56
CA ARG A 178 -12.34 -3.35 10.64
C ARG A 178 -12.28 -2.85 9.20
N LEU A 179 -12.42 -1.54 9.01
CA LEU A 179 -12.28 -0.90 7.70
C LEU A 179 -10.84 -1.05 7.20
N VAL A 180 -9.86 -0.76 8.06
CA VAL A 180 -8.43 -0.87 7.75
C VAL A 180 -8.06 -2.31 7.39
N ALA A 181 -8.42 -3.30 8.22
CA ALA A 181 -8.14 -4.70 7.95
C ALA A 181 -8.80 -5.18 6.65
N ALA A 182 -10.07 -4.83 6.40
CA ALA A 182 -10.74 -5.22 5.16
C ALA A 182 -10.17 -4.51 3.92
N THR A 183 -9.70 -3.27 4.07
CA THR A 183 -9.03 -2.51 3.00
C THR A 183 -7.68 -3.12 2.64
N ILE A 184 -6.97 -3.67 3.63
CA ILE A 184 -5.63 -4.24 3.42
C ILE A 184 -5.75 -5.69 2.93
N LEU A 185 -6.44 -6.53 3.69
CA LEU A 185 -6.42 -7.98 3.48
C LEU A 185 -7.11 -8.40 2.19
N VAL A 186 -8.24 -7.78 1.82
CA VAL A 186 -8.99 -8.21 0.62
C VAL A 186 -8.20 -7.94 -0.67
N PRO A 187 -7.71 -6.71 -0.93
CA PRO A 187 -6.85 -6.47 -2.09
C PRO A 187 -5.54 -7.26 -2.04
N THR A 188 -4.94 -7.45 -0.86
CA THR A 188 -3.70 -8.25 -0.73
C THR A 188 -3.93 -9.69 -1.18
N LEU A 189 -4.97 -10.35 -0.67
CA LEU A 189 -5.29 -11.73 -1.04
C LEU A 189 -5.69 -11.84 -2.51
N PHE A 190 -6.44 -10.87 -3.03
CA PHE A 190 -6.84 -10.83 -4.43
C PHE A 190 -5.64 -10.68 -5.36
N LEU A 191 -4.72 -9.74 -5.07
CA LEU A 191 -3.53 -9.49 -5.87
C LEU A 191 -2.55 -10.65 -5.78
N ALA A 192 -2.31 -11.20 -4.59
CA ALA A 192 -1.48 -12.39 -4.43
C ALA A 192 -2.01 -13.58 -5.25
N ALA A 193 -3.33 -13.81 -5.24
CA ALA A 193 -3.95 -14.86 -6.06
C ALA A 193 -3.81 -14.58 -7.57
N ALA A 194 -3.97 -13.32 -8.00
CA ALA A 194 -3.77 -12.93 -9.40
C ALA A 194 -2.30 -13.10 -9.82
N ASP A 195 -1.36 -12.69 -8.98
CA ASP A 195 0.07 -12.73 -9.22
C ASP A 195 0.58 -14.16 -9.39
N THR A 196 0.05 -15.09 -8.59
CA THR A 196 0.29 -16.53 -8.74
C THR A 196 0.02 -17.01 -10.18
N LEU A 197 -1.03 -16.49 -10.83
CA LEU A 197 -1.36 -16.83 -12.22
C LEU A 197 -0.41 -16.14 -13.22
N ALA A 198 0.09 -14.96 -12.90
CA ALA A 198 0.98 -14.21 -13.78
C ALA A 198 2.40 -14.77 -13.79
N ILE A 199 2.94 -15.15 -12.62
CA ILE A 199 4.20 -15.89 -12.47
C ILE A 199 4.08 -17.25 -13.16
N GLY A 200 3.00 -18.01 -12.90
CA GLY A 200 2.76 -19.28 -13.56
C GLY A 200 2.65 -19.19 -15.09
N ALA A 201 2.26 -18.01 -15.62
CA ALA A 201 2.19 -17.73 -17.05
C ALA A 201 3.46 -17.07 -17.62
N GLY A 202 4.54 -16.98 -16.84
CA GLY A 202 5.86 -16.47 -17.26
C GLY A 202 5.96 -14.96 -17.47
N THR A 203 5.00 -14.17 -16.98
CA THR A 203 4.95 -12.72 -17.27
C THR A 203 6.12 -11.97 -16.63
N TRP A 204 6.43 -12.32 -15.38
CA TRP A 204 7.65 -11.95 -14.68
C TRP A 204 8.18 -13.16 -13.91
N SER A 205 9.44 -13.06 -13.49
CA SER A 205 10.14 -14.06 -12.71
C SER A 205 10.92 -13.39 -11.60
N ILE A 206 10.99 -14.07 -10.45
CA ILE A 206 11.67 -13.57 -9.26
C ILE A 206 12.89 -14.45 -9.02
N SER A 207 14.01 -13.85 -8.62
CA SER A 207 15.25 -14.57 -8.39
C SER A 207 15.11 -15.56 -7.22
N PRO A 208 15.31 -16.87 -7.45
CA PRO A 208 15.36 -17.86 -6.37
C PRO A 208 16.55 -17.66 -5.43
N GLN A 209 17.60 -16.96 -5.89
CA GLN A 209 18.80 -16.69 -5.10
C GLN A 209 18.62 -15.50 -4.16
N GLN A 210 17.76 -14.54 -4.54
CA GLN A 210 17.52 -13.31 -3.78
C GLN A 210 16.27 -13.36 -2.89
N THR A 211 15.66 -14.54 -2.78
CA THR A 211 14.47 -14.84 -1.98
C THR A 211 14.74 -15.97 -0.99
N LEU A 212 13.91 -16.06 0.05
CA LEU A 212 14.02 -17.02 1.13
C LEU A 212 13.67 -18.46 0.71
N GLY A 213 13.12 -18.65 -0.50
CA GLY A 213 12.66 -19.95 -0.99
C GLY A 213 11.35 -20.43 -0.34
N ILE A 214 10.68 -19.59 0.45
CA ILE A 214 9.37 -19.90 1.04
C ILE A 214 8.28 -19.53 0.03
N HIS A 215 7.44 -20.50 -0.33
CA HIS A 215 6.37 -20.32 -1.30
C HIS A 215 5.02 -20.58 -0.66
N LEU A 216 4.05 -19.72 -0.96
CA LEU A 216 2.64 -19.88 -0.61
C LEU A 216 1.94 -20.82 -1.61
N PRO A 217 0.69 -21.27 -1.31
CA PRO A 217 -0.07 -22.11 -2.23
C PRO A 217 -0.14 -21.53 -3.64
N GLY A 218 0.11 -22.38 -4.64
CA GLY A 218 0.19 -21.98 -6.04
C GLY A 218 1.59 -21.52 -6.50
N GLY A 219 2.58 -21.49 -5.61
CA GLY A 219 3.97 -21.20 -5.96
C GLY A 219 4.37 -19.73 -5.88
N LEU A 220 3.55 -18.88 -5.25
CA LEU A 220 3.87 -17.46 -5.04
C LEU A 220 4.94 -17.31 -3.95
N PRO A 221 6.08 -16.64 -4.21
CA PRO A 221 7.07 -16.34 -3.17
C PRO A 221 6.45 -15.54 -2.01
N LEU A 222 6.90 -15.82 -0.78
CA LEU A 222 6.43 -15.11 0.42
C LEU A 222 6.62 -13.60 0.29
N GLU A 223 7.73 -13.19 -0.30
CA GLU A 223 8.11 -11.79 -0.51
C GLU A 223 7.12 -11.05 -1.41
N GLU A 224 6.55 -11.69 -2.44
CA GLU A 224 5.51 -11.09 -3.28
C GLU A 224 4.22 -10.85 -2.50
N ALA A 225 3.79 -11.85 -1.73
CA ALA A 225 2.62 -11.69 -0.87
C ALA A 225 2.83 -10.59 0.18
N LEU A 226 4.06 -10.48 0.70
CA LEU A 226 4.45 -9.40 1.59
C LEU A 226 4.45 -8.05 0.87
N PHE A 227 4.94 -7.98 -0.37
CA PHE A 227 4.91 -6.77 -1.20
C PHE A 227 3.48 -6.26 -1.37
N PHE A 228 2.53 -7.12 -1.77
CA PHE A 228 1.11 -6.75 -1.84
C PHE A 228 0.55 -6.34 -0.48
N LEU A 229 0.98 -6.99 0.61
CA LEU A 229 0.54 -6.63 1.95
C LEU A 229 1.02 -5.21 2.31
N VAL A 230 2.31 -4.92 2.19
CA VAL A 230 2.87 -3.64 2.64
C VAL A 230 2.43 -2.47 1.76
N THR A 231 2.27 -2.67 0.46
CA THR A 231 1.71 -1.65 -0.44
C THR A 231 0.26 -1.32 -0.07
N ASN A 232 -0.56 -2.33 0.22
CA ASN A 232 -1.93 -2.10 0.68
C ASN A 232 -1.99 -1.53 2.11
N VAL A 233 -1.03 -1.83 3.00
CA VAL A 233 -0.88 -1.16 4.30
C VAL A 233 -0.62 0.33 4.09
N LEU A 234 0.36 0.70 3.26
CA LEU A 234 0.70 2.10 2.97
C LEU A 234 -0.50 2.90 2.47
N ILE A 235 -1.21 2.35 1.48
CA ILE A 235 -2.40 2.96 0.89
C ILE A 235 -3.54 3.01 1.93
N GLY A 236 -3.85 1.89 2.57
CA GLY A 236 -4.98 1.77 3.50
C GLY A 236 -4.81 2.65 4.74
N PHE A 237 -3.60 2.71 5.31
CA PHE A 237 -3.29 3.59 6.44
C PHE A 237 -3.33 5.06 6.02
N GLY A 238 -2.60 5.43 4.97
CA GLY A 238 -2.53 6.81 4.50
C GLY A 238 -3.90 7.37 4.14
N ALA A 239 -4.70 6.61 3.38
CA ALA A 239 -6.04 7.04 2.99
C ALA A 239 -7.00 7.13 4.19
N THR A 240 -6.96 6.16 5.11
CA THR A 240 -7.78 6.21 6.33
C THR A 240 -7.43 7.42 7.18
N LEU A 241 -6.13 7.69 7.39
CA LEU A 241 -5.66 8.84 8.16
C LEU A 241 -6.03 10.16 7.48
N ALA A 242 -5.92 10.26 6.16
CA ALA A 242 -6.33 11.45 5.43
C ALA A 242 -7.84 11.72 5.59
N LEU A 243 -8.67 10.67 5.51
CA LEU A 243 -10.12 10.79 5.61
C LEU A 243 -10.62 11.04 7.04
N ALA A 244 -9.94 10.53 8.06
CA ALA A 244 -10.36 10.63 9.45
C ALA A 244 -10.37 12.08 9.98
N GLU A 245 -11.49 12.49 10.57
CA GLU A 245 -11.66 13.81 11.20
C GLU A 245 -10.68 14.03 12.37
N GLU A 246 -10.34 12.96 13.08
CA GLU A 246 -9.40 12.98 14.20
C GLU A 246 -8.01 13.48 13.79
N SER A 247 -7.62 13.23 12.53
CA SER A 247 -6.38 13.73 11.96
C SER A 247 -6.37 15.26 11.89
N ARG A 248 -7.50 15.90 11.59
CA ARG A 248 -7.64 17.37 11.60
C ARG A 248 -7.39 17.92 13.00
N THR A 249 -8.07 17.34 13.99
CA THR A 249 -7.92 17.73 15.40
C THR A 249 -6.47 17.56 15.88
N ARG A 250 -5.79 16.50 15.43
CA ARG A 250 -4.39 16.25 15.78
C ARG A 250 -3.43 17.21 15.10
N LEU A 251 -3.60 17.47 13.81
CA LEU A 251 -2.79 18.43 13.06
C LEU A 251 -2.91 19.84 13.66
N GLY A 252 -4.11 20.27 14.04
CA GLY A 252 -4.30 21.57 14.71
C GLY A 252 -3.57 21.71 16.05
N LYS A 253 -3.45 20.62 16.82
CA LYS A 253 -2.66 20.63 18.07
C LYS A 253 -1.16 20.67 17.81
N LEU A 254 -0.68 20.05 16.74
CA LEU A 254 0.73 20.06 16.35
C LEU A 254 1.14 21.46 15.90
N THR A 255 0.36 22.10 15.01
CA THR A 255 0.66 23.45 14.52
C THR A 255 0.70 24.47 15.65
N HIS A 256 -0.23 24.42 16.61
CA HIS A 256 -0.22 25.31 17.77
C HIS A 256 1.01 25.12 18.68
N ARG A 257 1.49 23.87 18.85
CA ARG A 257 2.69 23.58 19.66
C ARG A 257 3.99 24.03 19.00
N PHE A 258 4.07 23.99 17.67
CA PHE A 258 5.24 24.47 16.94
C PHE A 258 5.25 26.00 16.84
N GLY A 259 4.08 26.62 16.62
CA GLY A 259 3.95 28.08 16.61
C GLY A 259 4.32 28.74 17.95
N SER A 260 3.95 28.12 19.08
CA SER A 260 4.31 28.64 20.41
C SER A 260 5.79 28.46 20.78
N ARG A 261 6.55 27.60 20.08
CA ARG A 261 7.98 27.37 20.35
C ARG A 261 8.91 28.23 19.49
N LEU A 262 8.37 28.89 18.46
CA LEU A 262 9.12 29.79 17.57
C LEU A 262 8.85 31.27 17.89
N GLY A 263 7.93 31.54 18.83
CA GLY A 263 7.59 32.89 19.31
C GLY A 263 8.14 33.22 20.70
N ASP A 264 8.87 32.29 21.32
CA ASP A 264 9.65 32.46 22.55
C ASP A 264 11.14 32.44 22.20
#